data_AF-A0A9E2EYD7-F1
#
_entry.id   AF-A0A9E2EYD7-F1
#
_cell.length_a   1.000
_cell.length_b   1.000
_cell.length_c   1.000
_cell.angle_alpha   90.00
_cell.angle_beta   90.00
_cell.angle_gamma   90.00
#
_symmetry.space_group_name_H-M   'P 1'
#
loop_
_entity.id
_entity.type
_entity.pdbx_description
1 polymer ?
#
loop_
_entity_poly.entity_id
_entity_poly.type
_entity_poly.pdbx_seq_one_letter_code
_entity_poly.pdbx_strand_id
1 'polypeptide(L)'
;MLEININKPLRTDVRIIGNEKTPVVVIDDPISSPAGLVDHACAHARFDSDGRFAYPGIRAELPREYVDAITPELVAVIRDVYKPPPRLEFQLVHQLFSLITQPPGELAPLQRVPHFDNHSPYYFATVHYLNPGDYAGTGMFRH
;
A
#
# COMPACT_ATOMS: atom_id res chain seq x y z
N MET A 1 17.45 -2.02 15.48
CA MET A 1 16.97 -2.77 14.30
C MET A 1 15.49 -2.94 14.48
N LEU A 2 14.69 -2.63 13.45
CA LEU A 2 13.24 -2.71 13.56
C LEU A 2 12.82 -4.18 13.44
N GLU A 3 12.14 -4.71 14.47
CA GLU A 3 11.62 -6.08 14.44
C GLU A 3 10.24 -6.11 13.79
N ILE A 4 10.06 -6.95 12.77
CA ILE A 4 8.80 -7.11 12.03
C ILE A 4 8.38 -8.57 12.07
N ASN A 5 7.28 -8.83 12.77
CA ASN A 5 6.70 -10.16 12.90
C ASN A 5 5.45 -10.25 12.03
N ILE A 6 5.50 -11.11 11.00
CA ILE A 6 4.37 -11.38 10.10
C ILE A 6 3.38 -12.31 10.81
N ASN A 7 2.10 -11.98 10.78
CA ASN A 7 1.07 -12.90 11.25
C ASN A 7 0.80 -13.97 10.20
N LYS A 8 1.15 -15.23 10.51
CA LYS A 8 1.02 -16.36 9.59
C LYS A 8 -0.04 -17.37 10.06
N PRO A 9 -0.88 -17.89 9.15
CA PRO A 9 -1.05 -17.44 7.77
C PRO A 9 -1.64 -16.02 7.71
N LEU A 10 -1.37 -15.29 6.63
CA LEU A 10 -2.03 -14.00 6.40
C LEU A 10 -3.54 -14.20 6.36
N ARG A 11 -4.28 -13.37 7.07
CA ARG A 11 -5.74 -13.36 7.03
C ARG A 11 -6.19 -12.54 5.82
N THR A 12 -6.55 -13.24 4.75
CA THR A 12 -6.94 -12.62 3.48
C THR A 12 -8.45 -12.72 3.24
N ASP A 13 -9.01 -11.66 2.66
CA ASP A 13 -10.38 -11.61 2.14
C ASP A 13 -10.33 -11.08 0.70
N VAL A 14 -10.78 -11.88 -0.26
CA VAL A 14 -10.76 -11.51 -1.68
C VAL A 14 -12.14 -11.03 -2.08
N ARG A 15 -12.25 -9.74 -2.37
CA ARG A 15 -13.50 -9.09 -2.79
C ARG A 15 -13.49 -8.90 -4.28
N ILE A 16 -14.57 -9.33 -4.93
CA ILE A 16 -14.78 -9.06 -6.35
C ILE A 16 -15.54 -7.74 -6.47
N ILE A 17 -14.93 -6.76 -7.12
CA ILE A 17 -15.49 -5.43 -7.28
C ILE A 17 -15.80 -5.14 -8.74
N GLY A 18 -16.90 -4.40 -8.95
CA GLY A 18 -17.18 -3.83 -10.26
C GLY A 18 -17.66 -4.79 -11.36
N ASN A 19 -17.92 -4.24 -12.54
CA ASN A 19 -18.35 -4.94 -13.75
C ASN A 19 -17.24 -5.83 -14.35
N GLU A 20 -15.99 -5.40 -14.26
CA GLU A 20 -14.79 -6.13 -14.67
C GLU A 20 -14.46 -7.30 -13.73
N LYS A 21 -15.16 -7.38 -12.59
CA LYS A 21 -14.96 -8.41 -11.56
C LYS A 21 -13.51 -8.47 -11.09
N THR A 22 -12.89 -7.30 -10.92
CA THR A 22 -11.51 -7.18 -10.47
C THR A 22 -11.41 -7.71 -9.04
N PRO A 23 -10.51 -8.66 -8.75
CA PRO A 23 -10.22 -9.06 -7.37
C PRO A 23 -9.49 -7.94 -6.64
N VAL A 24 -9.92 -7.63 -5.41
CA VAL A 24 -9.22 -6.81 -4.43
C VAL A 24 -8.96 -7.67 -3.21
N VAL A 25 -7.70 -7.75 -2.80
CA VAL A 25 -7.30 -8.49 -1.61
C VAL A 25 -7.23 -7.55 -0.42
N VAL A 26 -8.02 -7.84 0.61
CA VAL A 26 -7.90 -7.23 1.93
C VAL A 26 -7.09 -8.17 2.81
N ILE A 27 -6.09 -7.63 3.51
CA ILE A 27 -5.24 -8.39 4.43
C ILE A 27 -5.37 -7.74 5.80
N ASP A 28 -6.03 -8.43 6.72
CA ASP A 28 -6.20 -7.96 8.09
C ASP A 28 -4.98 -8.38 8.93
N ASP A 29 -4.50 -7.44 9.76
CA ASP A 29 -3.42 -7.66 10.71
C ASP A 29 -2.19 -8.36 10.08
N PRO A 30 -1.58 -7.85 8.99
CA PRO A 30 -0.49 -8.54 8.29
C PRO A 30 0.76 -8.71 9.16
N ILE A 31 0.92 -7.87 10.19
CA ILE A 31 2.00 -7.91 11.17
C ILE A 31 1.42 -7.89 12.58
N SER A 32 2.16 -8.43 13.56
CA SER A 32 1.69 -8.54 14.95
C SER A 32 1.45 -7.19 15.62
N SER A 33 2.14 -6.13 15.19
CA SER A 33 1.88 -4.77 15.66
C SER A 33 2.44 -3.73 14.68
N PRO A 34 1.66 -2.69 14.31
CA PRO A 34 2.16 -1.56 13.52
C PRO A 34 2.93 -0.53 14.36
N ALA A 35 2.89 -0.61 15.69
CA ALA A 35 3.48 0.41 16.58
C ALA A 35 4.95 0.66 16.30
N GLY A 36 5.74 -0.41 16.09
CA GLY A 36 7.17 -0.28 15.76
C GLY A 36 7.44 0.47 14.45
N LEU A 37 6.56 0.33 13.45
CA LEU A 37 6.67 1.09 12.18
C LEU A 37 6.38 2.57 12.40
N VAL A 38 5.36 2.88 13.20
CA VAL A 38 5.00 4.26 13.55
C VAL A 38 6.13 4.92 14.33
N ASP A 39 6.65 4.25 15.37
CA ASP A 39 7.76 4.74 16.18
C ASP A 39 9.01 4.97 15.32
N HIS A 40 9.32 4.04 14.41
CA HIS A 40 10.42 4.20 13.45
C HIS A 40 10.20 5.41 12.54
N ALA A 41 9.00 5.57 11.99
CA ALA A 41 8.68 6.72 11.14
C ALA A 41 8.85 8.04 11.90
N CYS A 42 8.38 8.14 13.14
CA CYS A 42 8.52 9.33 13.97
C CYS A 42 9.98 9.63 14.34
N ALA A 43 10.80 8.62 14.61
CA ALA A 43 12.17 8.80 15.10
C ALA A 43 13.20 8.97 13.98
N HIS A 44 12.97 8.38 12.80
CA HIS A 44 14.03 8.19 11.80
C HIS A 44 13.65 8.57 10.37
N ALA A 45 12.37 8.59 10.03
CA ALA A 45 11.96 8.87 8.65
C ALA A 45 12.14 10.36 8.32
N ARG A 46 12.58 10.63 7.09
CA ARG A 46 12.68 11.98 6.53
C ARG A 46 11.53 12.19 5.56
N PHE A 47 10.50 12.86 6.04
CA PHE A 47 9.35 13.18 5.21
C PHE A 47 9.61 14.42 4.38
N ASP A 48 9.33 14.34 3.08
CA ASP A 48 9.40 15.45 2.16
C ASP A 48 8.28 15.38 1.12
N SER A 49 7.97 16.51 0.49
CA SER A 49 7.16 16.55 -0.72
C SER A 49 8.07 16.24 -1.90
N ASP A 50 7.98 15.04 -2.46
CA ASP A 50 8.83 14.70 -3.61
C ASP A 50 8.47 15.45 -4.89
N GLY A 51 7.37 16.23 -4.89
CA GLY A 51 6.85 17.04 -6.00
C GLY A 51 6.52 16.25 -7.26
N ARG A 52 6.67 14.92 -7.19
CA ARG A 52 6.70 13.99 -8.33
C ARG A 52 5.40 13.21 -8.43
N PHE A 53 4.67 13.06 -7.33
CA PHE A 53 3.36 12.41 -7.32
C PHE A 53 2.26 13.39 -6.89
N ALA A 54 1.05 13.17 -7.40
CA ALA A 54 -0.16 13.90 -7.00
C ALA A 54 -0.64 13.53 -5.58
N TYR A 55 0.22 12.97 -4.73
CA TYR A 55 -0.15 12.55 -3.38
C TYR A 55 -0.40 13.79 -2.49
N PRO A 56 -1.52 13.85 -1.74
CA PRO A 56 -1.90 15.03 -0.96
C PRO A 56 -1.15 15.14 0.39
N GLY A 57 0.18 15.07 0.35
CA GLY A 57 1.01 15.20 1.54
C GLY A 57 2.46 14.83 1.32
N ILE A 58 3.10 14.32 2.37
CA ILE A 58 4.54 14.06 2.42
C ILE A 58 4.83 12.56 2.53
N ARG A 59 5.98 12.16 2.01
CA ARG A 59 6.39 10.75 1.94
C ARG A 59 7.81 10.57 2.44
N ALA A 60 8.12 9.36 2.90
CA ALA A 60 9.45 8.97 3.33
C ALA A 60 9.72 7.51 2.94
N GLU A 61 10.97 7.10 2.87
CA GLU A 61 11.33 5.70 2.59
C GLU A 61 10.87 4.76 3.71
N LEU A 62 10.41 3.56 3.34
CA LEU A 62 10.11 2.49 4.29
C LEU A 62 11.41 1.87 4.85
N PRO A 63 11.40 1.41 6.11
CA PRO A 63 12.51 0.63 6.66
C PRO A 63 12.65 -0.69 5.89
N ARG A 64 13.90 -1.04 5.57
CA ARG A 64 14.22 -2.26 4.81
C ARG A 64 13.70 -3.52 5.50
N GLU A 65 13.76 -3.58 6.83
CA GLU A 65 13.28 -4.71 7.61
C GLU A 65 11.80 -5.01 7.36
N TYR A 66 10.97 -3.99 7.18
CA TYR A 66 9.55 -4.17 6.85
C TYR A 66 9.37 -4.64 5.42
N VAL A 67 10.05 -4.00 4.47
CA VAL A 67 9.97 -4.35 3.05
C VAL A 67 10.37 -5.82 2.85
N ASP A 68 11.49 -6.24 3.42
CA ASP A 68 12.01 -7.60 3.30
C ASP A 68 11.05 -8.63 3.94
N ALA A 69 10.44 -8.31 5.08
CA ALA A 69 9.52 -9.21 5.78
C ALA A 69 8.19 -9.41 5.04
N ILE A 70 7.58 -8.32 4.53
CA ILE A 70 6.21 -8.38 3.96
C ILE A 70 6.19 -8.79 2.48
N THR A 71 7.23 -8.46 1.72
CA THR A 71 7.30 -8.71 0.27
C THR A 71 7.05 -10.16 -0.13
N PRO A 72 7.72 -11.19 0.44
CA PRO A 72 7.51 -12.57 0.00
C PRO A 72 6.06 -13.02 0.20
N GLU A 73 5.41 -12.54 1.26
CA GLU A 73 4.02 -12.85 1.58
C GLU A 73 3.05 -12.20 0.59
N LEU A 74 3.26 -10.91 0.26
CA LEU A 74 2.47 -10.21 -0.75
C LEU A 74 2.65 -10.83 -2.14
N VAL A 75 3.87 -11.20 -2.52
CA VAL A 75 4.14 -11.87 -3.80
C VAL A 75 3.44 -13.22 -3.87
N ALA A 76 3.42 -13.99 -2.78
CA ALA A 76 2.70 -15.26 -2.72
C ALA A 76 1.18 -15.06 -2.91
N VAL A 77 0.59 -14.08 -2.22
CA VAL A 77 -0.83 -13.71 -2.34
C VAL A 77 -1.16 -13.25 -3.76
N ILE A 78 -0.37 -12.34 -4.34
CA ILE A 78 -0.59 -11.84 -5.71
C ILE A 78 -0.50 -12.99 -6.72
N ARG A 79 0.49 -13.87 -6.58
CA ARG A 79 0.64 -15.02 -7.47
C ARG A 79 -0.53 -15.99 -7.35
N ASP A 80 -1.06 -16.17 -6.15
CA ASP A 80 -2.20 -17.06 -5.95
C ASP A 80 -3.50 -16.47 -6.52
N VAL A 81 -3.76 -15.18 -6.30
CA VAL A 81 -5.02 -14.54 -6.72
C VAL A 81 -5.05 -14.21 -8.22
N TYR A 82 -3.97 -13.62 -8.74
CA TYR A 82 -3.96 -13.06 -10.10
C TYR A 82 -3.28 -13.95 -11.14
N LYS A 83 -2.61 -15.03 -10.71
CA LYS A 83 -1.95 -16.02 -11.58
C LYS A 83 -1.13 -15.39 -12.73
N PRO A 84 -0.20 -14.44 -12.45
CA PRO A 84 0.64 -13.86 -13.50
C PRO A 84 1.52 -14.94 -14.17
N PRO A 85 2.02 -14.70 -15.39
CA PRO A 85 2.87 -15.65 -16.09
C PRO A 85 4.04 -16.13 -15.21
N PRO A 86 4.36 -17.44 -15.17
CA PRO A 86 5.37 -17.97 -14.25
C PRO A 86 6.77 -17.36 -14.39
N ARG A 87 7.11 -16.88 -15.59
CA ARG A 87 8.40 -16.24 -15.89
C ARG A 87 8.45 -14.75 -15.51
N LEU A 88 7.34 -14.16 -15.08
CA LEU A 88 7.29 -12.77 -14.67
C LEU A 88 7.97 -12.62 -13.31
N GLU A 89 9.06 -11.87 -13.29
CA GLU A 89 9.74 -11.46 -12.06
C GLU A 89 9.00 -10.29 -11.42
N PHE A 90 8.97 -10.24 -10.09
CA PHE A 90 8.41 -9.10 -9.39
C PHE A 90 9.48 -8.01 -9.26
N GLN A 91 9.05 -6.76 -9.28
CA GLN A 91 9.88 -5.62 -8.98
C GLN A 91 9.13 -4.74 -7.99
N LEU A 92 9.78 -4.38 -6.90
CA LEU A 92 9.25 -3.40 -5.96
C LEU A 92 9.52 -1.98 -6.48
N VAL A 93 8.49 -1.16 -6.45
CA VAL A 93 8.58 0.29 -6.72
C VAL A 93 7.89 1.04 -5.60
N HIS A 94 8.30 2.28 -5.34
CA HIS A 94 7.65 3.20 -4.40
C HIS A 94 7.40 2.63 -2.99
N GLN A 95 8.44 2.07 -2.35
CA GLN A 95 8.37 1.62 -0.95
C GLN A 95 8.39 2.83 0.00
N LEU A 96 7.22 3.42 0.25
CA LEU A 96 7.12 4.71 0.91
C LEU A 96 6.12 4.69 2.09
N PHE A 97 6.52 5.25 3.22
CA PHE A 97 5.56 5.85 4.14
C PHE A 97 4.85 7.01 3.44
N SER A 98 3.55 7.13 3.68
CA SER A 98 2.71 8.16 3.06
C SER A 98 1.83 8.80 4.12
N LEU A 99 2.00 10.11 4.34
CA LEU A 99 1.26 10.89 5.32
C LEU A 99 0.48 11.99 4.61
N ILE A 100 -0.85 11.93 4.71
CA ILE A 100 -1.73 13.01 4.21
C ILE A 100 -1.57 14.22 5.13
N THR A 101 -1.20 15.36 4.55
CA THR A 101 -1.01 16.61 5.30
C THR A 101 -1.77 17.79 4.69
N GLN A 102 -2.39 17.60 3.53
CA GLN A 102 -3.20 18.64 2.87
C GLN A 102 -4.69 18.47 3.19
N PRO A 103 -5.38 19.53 3.66
CA PRO A 103 -6.82 19.49 3.87
C PRO A 103 -7.58 19.47 2.53
N PRO A 104 -8.83 18.99 2.49
CA PRO A 104 -9.61 18.88 1.25
C PRO A 104 -9.73 20.17 0.43
N GLY A 105 -9.76 21.33 1.09
CA GLY A 105 -9.85 22.66 0.44
C GLY A 105 -8.60 23.09 -0.31
N GLU A 106 -7.45 22.46 -0.04
CA GLU A 106 -6.16 22.77 -0.67
C GLU A 106 -5.80 21.80 -1.80
N LEU A 107 -6.61 20.76 -2.01
CA LEU A 107 -6.37 19.75 -3.04
C LEU A 107 -6.56 20.31 -4.45
N ALA A 108 -5.56 20.08 -5.31
CA ALA A 108 -5.66 20.37 -6.73
C ALA A 108 -6.80 19.55 -7.38
N PRO A 109 -7.42 20.03 -8.47
CA PRO A 109 -8.47 19.29 -9.17
C PRO A 109 -8.12 17.83 -9.50
N LEU A 110 -6.89 17.57 -9.95
CA LEU A 110 -6.44 16.21 -10.31
C LEU A 110 -6.30 15.28 -9.10
N GLN A 111 -6.12 15.81 -7.89
CA GLN A 111 -6.06 15.00 -6.66
C GLN A 111 -7.46 14.55 -6.17
N ARG A 112 -8.52 15.09 -6.78
CA ARG A 112 -9.92 14.87 -6.37
C ARG A 112 -10.70 13.98 -7.34
N VAL A 113 -10.09 13.59 -8.46
CA VAL A 113 -10.72 12.73 -9.46
C VAL A 113 -10.22 11.30 -9.33
N PRO A 114 -11.07 10.30 -9.64
CA PRO A 114 -10.61 8.93 -9.80
C PRO A 114 -9.49 8.84 -10.83
N HIS A 115 -8.47 8.02 -10.55
CA HIS A 115 -7.33 7.79 -11.43
C HIS A 115 -6.86 6.34 -11.34
N PHE A 116 -5.95 5.98 -12.25
CA PHE A 116 -5.23 4.71 -12.23
C PHE A 116 -3.75 5.00 -11.96
N ASP A 117 -3.09 4.15 -11.18
CA ASP A 117 -1.65 4.29 -10.89
C ASP A 117 -0.80 3.90 -12.11
N ASN A 118 -1.23 2.89 -12.86
CA ASN A 118 -0.53 2.37 -14.03
C ASN A 118 -1.48 1.61 -14.97
N HIS A 119 -1.09 1.46 -16.23
CA HIS A 119 -1.84 0.69 -17.24
C HIS A 119 -1.26 -0.72 -17.49
N SER A 120 -0.14 -1.08 -16.88
CA SER A 120 0.47 -2.40 -17.02
C SER A 120 -0.38 -3.49 -16.34
N PRO A 121 -0.63 -4.64 -16.99
CA PRO A 121 -1.58 -5.65 -16.51
C PRO A 121 -1.18 -6.35 -15.21
N TYR A 122 0.10 -6.29 -14.83
CA TYR A 122 0.63 -6.89 -13.61
C TYR A 122 1.31 -5.85 -12.71
N TYR A 123 0.77 -4.64 -12.70
CA TYR A 123 1.15 -3.58 -11.77
C TYR A 123 0.17 -3.55 -10.61
N PHE A 124 0.67 -3.76 -9.40
CA PHE A 124 -0.14 -3.84 -8.19
C PHE A 124 0.27 -2.74 -7.21
N ALA A 125 -0.72 -1.99 -6.74
CA ALA A 125 -0.57 -1.07 -5.61
C ALA A 125 -0.95 -1.79 -4.32
N THR A 126 -0.21 -1.54 -3.25
CA THR A 126 -0.53 -2.04 -1.91
C THR A 126 -0.52 -0.89 -0.92
N VAL A 127 -1.48 -0.89 0.00
CA VAL A 127 -1.60 0.12 1.06
C VAL A 127 -1.76 -0.61 2.38
N HIS A 128 -0.86 -0.33 3.32
CA HIS A 128 -0.97 -0.81 4.70
C HIS A 128 -1.24 0.41 5.58
N TYR A 129 -2.44 0.47 6.15
CA TYR A 129 -2.83 1.57 7.03
C TYR A 129 -2.20 1.40 8.41
N LEU A 130 -1.53 2.45 8.90
CA LEU A 130 -0.82 2.45 10.19
C LEU A 130 -1.49 3.32 11.26
N ASN A 131 -2.40 4.22 10.86
CA ASN A 131 -3.10 5.11 11.79
C ASN A 131 -4.22 4.37 12.53
N PRO A 132 -4.51 4.70 13.80
CA PRO A 132 -5.72 4.20 14.45
C PRO A 132 -6.99 4.87 13.88
N GLY A 133 -8.15 4.25 14.12
CA GLY A 133 -9.48 4.82 13.86
C GLY A 133 -10.13 4.37 12.56
N ASP A 134 -11.21 5.07 12.19
CA ASP A 134 -11.92 4.81 10.93
C ASP A 134 -11.07 5.29 9.76
N TYR A 135 -10.58 4.35 8.97
CA TYR A 135 -9.89 4.66 7.72
C TYR A 135 -10.89 5.25 6.73
N ALA A 136 -10.55 6.37 6.10
CA ALA A 136 -11.13 6.70 4.82
C ALA A 136 -10.63 5.64 3.83
N GLY A 137 -11.44 4.59 3.64
CA GLY A 137 -11.08 3.47 2.77
C GLY A 137 -10.83 3.91 1.33
N THR A 138 -10.25 3.01 0.54
CA THR A 138 -10.03 3.24 -0.90
C THR A 138 -11.33 3.10 -1.68
N GLY A 139 -11.80 4.18 -2.28
CA GLY A 139 -12.92 4.17 -3.22
C GLY A 139 -12.50 3.58 -4.57
N MET A 140 -13.28 2.63 -5.07
CA MET A 140 -13.06 1.98 -6.36
C MET A 140 -14.14 2.47 -7.33
N PHE A 141 -13.75 3.07 -8.46
CA PHE A 141 -14.67 3.74 -9.38
C PHE A 141 -14.64 3.11 -10.77
N ARG A 142 -15.83 2.83 -11.32
CA ARG A 142 -16.00 2.24 -12.68
C ARG A 142 -15.18 0.95 -12.90
N HIS A 143 -14.90 0.20 -11.84
CA HIS A 143 -14.49 -1.19 -11.98
C HIS A 143 -15.67 -2.03 -12.41
#